data_AF-A0A7D6ZGL9-F1
#
_entry.id   AF-A0A7D6ZGL9-F1
#
_cell.length_a   1.000
_cell.length_b   1.000
_cell.length_c   1.000
_cell.angle_alpha   90.00
_cell.angle_beta   90.00
_cell.angle_gamma   90.00
#
_symmetry.space_group_name_H-M   'P 1'
#
loop_
_entity.id
_entity.type
_entity.pdbx_description
1 polymer ?
#
loop_
_entity_poly.entity_id
_entity_poly.type
_entity_poly.pdbx_seq_one_letter_code
_entity_poly.pdbx_strand_id
1 'polypeptide(L)'
;MNELQSIDALTAEILILKQQTAQNIIEIGKRLISVKESLPHGGWGSYLENRVEFSQQTAQRFMKVASECSNSSALRDLNQTKIFALLSLPPEEREDFIQNNPVDEMTTRELQEAIKEKKELEKKLKAEKVKSKKEIDEIKSKSKEEIINREVEIENLKIHIKSVENKLAEAETQDNNEEAESLREEVNEKATELKALLVKVSELEKELKKKPIEVIAEIPEETKKELEELRIKASQVTSGNEPVVKFSIYFEEIVKDFKGILSALAKIENSEDQVKYKSAIRALIEKMSEKI
;
A
#
# COMPACT_ATOMS: atom_id res chain seq x y z
N MET A 1 -62.93 -6.50 25.98
CA MET A 1 -62.57 -5.06 25.97
C MET A 1 -61.25 -4.96 25.25
N ASN A 2 -61.25 -4.55 23.97
CA ASN A 2 -60.01 -4.13 23.32
C ASN A 2 -59.72 -2.75 23.89
N GLU A 3 -58.72 -2.67 24.76
CA GLU A 3 -58.07 -1.40 25.03
C GLU A 3 -57.56 -0.90 23.67
N LEU A 4 -58.03 0.27 23.26
CA LEU A 4 -57.45 0.98 22.11
C LEU A 4 -56.00 1.26 22.49
N GLN A 5 -55.08 0.37 22.10
CA GLN A 5 -53.65 0.61 22.25
C GLN A 5 -53.36 1.94 21.57
N SER A 6 -52.73 2.87 22.30
CA SER A 6 -52.30 4.14 21.72
C SER A 6 -51.41 3.86 20.51
N ILE A 7 -51.50 4.72 19.49
CA ILE A 7 -50.59 4.68 18.33
C ILE A 7 -49.12 4.68 18.80
N ASP A 8 -48.82 5.39 19.89
CA ASP A 8 -47.48 5.44 20.48
C ASP A 8 -47.04 4.08 21.04
N ALA A 9 -47.95 3.32 21.68
CA ALA A 9 -47.66 2.00 22.23
C ALA A 9 -47.40 0.99 21.11
N LEU A 10 -48.25 0.98 20.08
CA LEU A 10 -48.05 0.15 18.89
C LEU A 10 -46.75 0.50 18.15
N THR A 11 -46.40 1.79 18.08
CA THR A 11 -45.15 2.25 17.45
C THR A 11 -43.93 1.75 18.22
N ALA A 12 -43.95 1.82 19.55
CA ALA A 12 -42.88 1.30 20.39
C ALA A 12 -42.71 -0.23 20.23
N GLU A 13 -43.82 -0.98 20.20
CA GLU A 13 -43.79 -2.43 19.94
C GLU A 13 -43.18 -2.77 18.58
N ILE A 14 -43.56 -2.04 17.53
CA ILE A 14 -42.97 -2.21 16.18
C ILE A 14 -41.46 -1.96 16.20
N LEU A 15 -40.99 -0.92 16.89
CA LEU A 15 -39.56 -0.62 17.00
C LEU A 15 -38.79 -1.72 17.73
N ILE A 16 -39.35 -2.26 18.82
CA ILE A 16 -38.76 -3.39 19.55
C ILE A 16 -38.68 -4.63 18.65
N LEU A 17 -39.74 -4.97 17.91
CA LEU A 17 -39.76 -6.10 16.99
C LEU A 17 -38.71 -5.95 15.87
N LYS A 18 -38.47 -4.72 15.40
CA LYS A 18 -37.40 -4.44 14.42
C LYS A 18 -36.02 -4.73 14.99
N GLN A 19 -35.72 -4.27 16.20
CA GLN A 19 -34.44 -4.56 16.88
C GLN A 19 -34.26 -6.06 17.13
N GLN A 20 -35.31 -6.73 17.60
CA GLN A 20 -35.30 -8.18 17.79
C GLN A 20 -35.05 -8.92 16.48
N THR A 21 -35.57 -8.43 15.36
CA THR A 21 -35.31 -9.01 14.03
C THR A 21 -33.82 -8.95 13.67
N ALA A 22 -33.16 -7.81 13.87
CA ALA A 22 -31.72 -7.67 13.63
C ALA A 22 -30.90 -8.63 14.50
N GLN A 23 -31.25 -8.76 15.79
CA GLN A 23 -30.61 -9.70 16.69
C GLN A 23 -30.85 -11.17 16.28
N ASN A 24 -32.08 -11.50 15.87
CA ASN A 24 -32.43 -12.85 15.43
C ASN A 24 -31.65 -13.24 14.17
N ILE A 25 -31.38 -12.30 13.26
CA ILE A 25 -30.54 -12.54 12.08
C ILE A 25 -29.12 -12.98 12.49
N ILE A 26 -28.50 -12.30 13.46
CA ILE A 26 -27.18 -12.67 14.00
C ILE A 26 -27.23 -14.06 14.64
N GLU A 27 -28.25 -14.33 15.45
CA GLU A 27 -28.40 -15.59 16.17
C GLU A 27 -28.69 -16.79 15.25
N ILE A 28 -29.46 -16.58 14.19
CA ILE A 28 -29.66 -17.57 13.11
C ILE A 28 -28.32 -17.83 12.41
N GLY A 29 -27.56 -16.79 12.07
CA GLY A 29 -26.24 -16.93 11.45
C GLY A 29 -25.27 -17.77 12.28
N LYS A 30 -25.19 -17.53 13.61
CA LYS A 30 -24.36 -18.32 14.54
C LYS A 30 -24.76 -19.79 14.53
N ARG A 31 -26.06 -20.11 14.61
CA ARG A 31 -26.56 -21.49 14.59
C ARG A 31 -26.30 -22.17 13.24
N LEU A 32 -26.43 -21.44 12.13
CA LEU A 32 -26.11 -21.95 10.80
C LEU A 32 -24.62 -22.28 10.67
N ILE A 33 -23.73 -21.48 11.26
CA ILE A 33 -22.28 -21.80 11.34
C ILE A 33 -22.07 -23.10 12.11
N SER A 34 -22.60 -23.21 13.33
CA SER A 34 -22.43 -24.42 14.16
C SER A 34 -22.99 -25.69 13.50
N VAL A 35 -24.14 -25.59 12.83
CA VAL A 35 -24.70 -26.73 12.11
C VAL A 35 -23.84 -27.10 10.90
N LYS A 36 -23.34 -26.13 10.14
CA LYS A 36 -22.48 -26.38 8.98
C LYS A 36 -21.18 -27.09 9.38
N GLU A 37 -20.61 -26.73 10.52
CA GLU A 37 -19.42 -27.37 11.09
C GLU A 37 -19.68 -28.81 11.57
N SER A 38 -20.92 -29.10 11.98
CA SER A 38 -21.31 -30.43 12.50
C SER A 38 -21.79 -31.40 11.41
N LEU A 39 -22.03 -30.91 10.19
CA LEU A 39 -22.58 -31.71 9.10
C LEU A 39 -21.47 -32.41 8.28
N PRO A 40 -21.71 -33.64 7.81
CA PRO A 40 -20.79 -34.31 6.88
C PRO A 40 -20.72 -33.55 5.55
N HIS A 41 -19.59 -33.70 4.84
CA HIS A 41 -19.40 -33.12 3.52
C HIS A 41 -20.58 -33.46 2.58
N GLY A 42 -21.10 -32.45 1.88
CA GLY A 42 -22.25 -32.59 0.97
C GLY A 42 -23.63 -32.51 1.62
N GLY A 43 -23.75 -32.60 2.96
CA GLY A 43 -25.03 -32.54 3.67
C GLY A 43 -25.66 -31.14 3.79
N TRP A 44 -24.88 -30.09 3.56
CA TRP A 44 -25.28 -28.69 3.80
C TRP A 44 -26.49 -28.25 2.96
N GLY A 45 -26.50 -28.54 1.66
CA GLY A 45 -27.59 -28.13 0.77
C GLY A 45 -28.93 -28.76 1.16
N SER A 46 -28.95 -30.07 1.39
CA SER A 46 -30.14 -30.82 1.82
C SER A 46 -30.65 -30.35 3.19
N TYR A 47 -29.75 -30.04 4.12
CA TYR A 47 -30.15 -29.46 5.40
C TYR A 47 -30.88 -28.13 5.24
N LEU A 48 -30.32 -27.21 4.43
CA LEU A 48 -30.90 -25.90 4.22
C LEU A 48 -32.30 -25.97 3.60
N GLU A 49 -32.48 -26.82 2.59
CA GLU A 49 -33.75 -26.97 1.89
C GLU A 49 -34.80 -27.68 2.75
N ASN A 50 -34.45 -28.81 3.36
CA ASN A 50 -35.43 -29.70 3.99
C ASN A 50 -35.70 -29.41 5.48
N ARG A 51 -34.83 -28.66 6.17
CA ARG A 51 -34.93 -28.45 7.63
C ARG A 51 -35.23 -27.03 8.04
N VAL A 52 -34.70 -26.05 7.32
CA VAL A 52 -34.82 -24.62 7.67
C VAL A 52 -35.35 -23.76 6.52
N GLU A 53 -35.66 -24.37 5.38
CA GLU A 53 -36.28 -23.74 4.20
C GLU A 53 -35.54 -22.47 3.73
N PHE A 54 -34.20 -22.49 3.83
CA PHE A 54 -33.36 -21.38 3.38
C PHE A 54 -32.67 -21.70 2.06
N SER A 55 -32.57 -20.69 1.20
CA SER A 55 -31.63 -20.76 0.08
C SER A 55 -30.19 -20.70 0.62
N GLN A 56 -29.24 -21.26 -0.15
CA GLN A 56 -27.81 -21.12 0.17
C GLN A 56 -27.40 -19.65 0.29
N GLN A 57 -27.95 -18.78 -0.56
CA GLN A 57 -27.65 -17.34 -0.53
C GLN A 57 -28.11 -16.68 0.77
N THR A 58 -29.33 -16.98 1.22
CA THR A 58 -29.87 -16.43 2.47
C THR A 58 -29.07 -16.93 3.67
N ALA A 59 -28.80 -18.23 3.74
CA ALA A 59 -27.99 -18.81 4.81
C ALA A 59 -26.59 -18.19 4.86
N GLN A 60 -25.93 -18.05 3.70
CA GLN A 60 -24.61 -17.41 3.62
C GLN A 60 -24.64 -15.95 4.10
N ARG A 61 -25.69 -15.17 3.76
CA ARG A 61 -25.84 -13.80 4.25
C ARG A 61 -25.98 -13.75 5.77
N PHE A 62 -26.83 -14.60 6.36
CA PHE A 62 -26.98 -14.69 7.82
C PHE A 62 -25.67 -15.07 8.52
N MET A 63 -24.97 -16.08 8.01
CA MET A 63 -23.66 -16.48 8.53
C MET A 63 -22.65 -15.33 8.45
N LYS A 64 -22.62 -14.60 7.32
CA LYS A 64 -21.72 -13.45 7.12
C LYS A 64 -22.00 -12.32 8.12
N VAL A 65 -23.27 -12.03 8.40
CA VAL A 65 -23.66 -11.07 9.46
C VAL A 65 -23.16 -11.56 10.83
N ALA A 66 -23.33 -12.85 11.15
CA ALA A 66 -22.87 -13.38 12.43
C ALA A 66 -21.34 -13.30 12.59
N SER A 67 -20.58 -13.58 11.54
CA SER A 67 -19.11 -13.57 11.61
C SER A 67 -18.50 -12.18 11.60
N GLU A 68 -19.04 -11.26 10.79
CA GLU A 68 -18.41 -9.96 10.54
C GLU A 68 -19.05 -8.82 11.33
N CYS A 69 -20.26 -9.01 11.87
CA CYS A 69 -21.09 -7.93 12.41
C CYS A 69 -21.63 -8.21 13.84
N SER A 70 -21.17 -9.26 14.50
CA SER A 70 -21.70 -9.69 15.82
C SER A 70 -21.58 -8.63 16.93
N ASN A 71 -20.59 -7.75 16.85
CA ASN A 71 -20.32 -6.71 17.86
C ASN A 71 -20.76 -5.31 17.46
N SER A 72 -21.28 -5.12 16.24
CA SER A 72 -21.67 -3.78 15.78
C SER A 72 -23.03 -3.41 16.37
N SER A 73 -23.03 -2.50 17.35
CA SER A 73 -24.26 -1.90 17.88
C SER A 73 -25.02 -1.17 16.78
N ALA A 74 -24.30 -0.52 15.87
CA ALA A 74 -24.84 0.25 14.75
C ALA A 74 -25.70 -0.58 13.76
N LEU A 75 -25.55 -1.91 13.76
CA LEU A 75 -26.36 -2.79 12.91
C LEU A 75 -27.63 -3.30 13.59
N ARG A 76 -27.75 -3.15 14.92
CA ARG A 76 -28.89 -3.68 15.70
C ARG A 76 -30.17 -2.88 15.48
N ASP A 77 -30.04 -1.61 15.13
CA ASP A 77 -31.18 -0.71 14.89
C ASP A 77 -31.63 -0.71 13.41
N LEU A 78 -30.87 -1.39 12.54
CA LEU A 78 -31.16 -1.47 11.12
C LEU A 78 -32.11 -2.61 10.77
N ASN A 79 -32.93 -2.38 9.74
CA ASN A 79 -33.74 -3.44 9.16
C ASN A 79 -32.89 -4.44 8.35
N GLN A 80 -33.44 -5.63 8.11
CA GLN A 80 -32.77 -6.72 7.39
C GLN A 80 -32.19 -6.29 6.04
N THR A 81 -32.93 -5.49 5.26
CA THR A 81 -32.50 -5.05 3.92
C THR A 81 -31.28 -4.14 4.00
N LYS A 82 -31.23 -3.22 4.97
CA LYS A 82 -30.08 -2.34 5.21
C LYS A 82 -28.86 -3.12 5.69
N ILE A 83 -29.05 -4.06 6.63
CA ILE A 83 -27.98 -4.96 7.09
C ILE A 83 -27.36 -5.70 5.90
N PHE A 84 -28.20 -6.28 5.03
CA PHE A 84 -27.72 -7.00 3.84
C PHE A 84 -27.08 -6.09 2.79
N ALA A 85 -27.55 -4.85 2.64
CA ALA A 85 -26.90 -3.88 1.75
C ALA A 85 -25.46 -3.59 2.21
N LEU A 86 -25.26 -3.38 3.51
CA LEU A 86 -23.95 -3.09 4.10
C LEU A 86 -22.95 -4.26 3.99
N LEU A 87 -23.41 -5.51 3.90
CA LEU A 87 -22.53 -6.67 3.61
C LEU A 87 -21.80 -6.58 2.26
N SER A 88 -22.25 -5.68 1.39
CA SER A 88 -21.60 -5.38 0.11
C SER A 88 -20.30 -4.59 0.29
N LEU A 89 -20.12 -3.91 1.43
CA LEU A 89 -18.89 -3.22 1.79
C LEU A 89 -17.93 -4.17 2.54
N PRO A 90 -16.61 -3.93 2.49
CA PRO A 90 -15.64 -4.63 3.36
C PRO A 90 -15.97 -4.41 4.84
N PRO A 91 -15.71 -5.39 5.73
CA PRO A 91 -16.00 -5.27 7.16
C PRO A 91 -15.42 -4.01 7.81
N GLU A 92 -14.16 -3.71 7.50
CA GLU A 92 -13.38 -2.57 8.03
C GLU A 92 -14.00 -1.22 7.66
N GLU A 93 -14.69 -1.14 6.53
CA GLU A 93 -15.26 0.12 6.03
C GLU A 93 -16.72 0.35 6.41
N ARG A 94 -17.41 -0.66 6.97
CA ARG A 94 -18.85 -0.56 7.26
C ARG A 94 -19.12 0.41 8.38
N GLU A 95 -18.31 0.37 9.43
CA GLU A 95 -18.51 1.20 10.61
C GLU A 95 -18.24 2.67 10.29
N ASP A 96 -17.16 2.95 9.55
CA ASP A 96 -16.87 4.27 8.99
C ASP A 96 -17.99 4.75 8.04
N PHE A 97 -18.50 3.85 7.18
CA PHE A 97 -19.62 4.20 6.30
C PHE A 97 -20.89 4.57 7.08
N ILE A 98 -21.22 3.84 8.17
CA ILE A 98 -22.37 4.14 9.01
C ILE A 98 -22.15 5.44 9.82
N GLN A 99 -20.93 5.72 10.27
CA GLN A 99 -20.63 6.97 10.99
C GLN A 99 -20.71 8.20 10.08
N ASN A 100 -20.29 8.09 8.83
CA ASN A 100 -20.25 9.19 7.87
C ASN A 100 -21.56 9.39 7.10
N ASN A 101 -22.56 8.52 7.26
CA ASN A 101 -23.84 8.59 6.55
C ASN A 101 -25.01 8.36 7.51
N PRO A 102 -26.14 9.08 7.37
CA PRO A 102 -27.35 8.84 8.16
C PRO A 102 -28.08 7.56 7.70
N VAL A 103 -27.45 6.39 7.86
CA VAL A 103 -27.95 5.09 7.36
C VAL A 103 -29.32 4.75 7.94
N ASP A 104 -29.62 5.19 9.17
CA ASP A 104 -30.91 4.98 9.83
C ASP A 104 -32.05 5.74 9.13
N GLU A 105 -31.79 6.95 8.65
CA GLU A 105 -32.78 7.82 8.01
C GLU A 105 -32.95 7.51 6.52
N MET A 106 -31.90 6.99 5.86
CA MET A 106 -31.94 6.63 4.45
C MET A 106 -32.96 5.54 4.15
N THR A 107 -33.61 5.61 3.01
CA THR A 107 -34.32 4.46 2.43
C THR A 107 -33.33 3.38 2.00
N THR A 108 -33.82 2.15 1.84
CA THR A 108 -32.98 1.04 1.35
C THR A 108 -32.42 1.30 -0.05
N ARG A 109 -33.12 2.08 -0.88
CA ARG A 109 -32.68 2.48 -2.22
C ARG A 109 -31.55 3.50 -2.15
N GLU A 110 -31.71 4.56 -1.36
CA GLU A 110 -30.67 5.58 -1.17
C GLU A 110 -29.39 4.96 -0.59
N LEU A 111 -29.52 4.04 0.37
CA LEU A 111 -28.36 3.31 0.91
C LEU A 111 -27.63 2.50 -0.18
N GLN A 112 -28.37 1.83 -1.06
CA GLN A 112 -27.78 1.07 -2.16
C GLN A 112 -27.08 1.96 -3.18
N GLU A 113 -27.67 3.13 -3.49
CA GLU A 113 -27.07 4.13 -4.35
C GLU A 113 -25.78 4.70 -3.75
N ALA A 114 -25.79 5.09 -2.48
CA ALA A 114 -24.61 5.59 -1.77
C ALA A 114 -23.45 4.56 -1.75
N ILE A 115 -23.77 3.28 -1.49
CA ILE A 115 -22.77 2.19 -1.55
C ILE A 115 -22.22 2.02 -2.97
N LYS A 116 -23.08 2.13 -3.99
CA LYS A 116 -22.68 2.00 -5.39
C LYS A 116 -21.77 3.15 -5.81
N GLU A 117 -22.13 4.38 -5.46
CA GLU A 117 -21.33 5.57 -5.74
C GLU A 117 -19.94 5.49 -5.09
N LYS A 118 -19.88 5.12 -3.80
CA LYS A 118 -18.61 4.89 -3.10
C LYS A 118 -17.72 3.90 -3.86
N LYS A 119 -18.28 2.75 -4.27
CA LYS A 119 -17.54 1.72 -5.03
C LYS A 119 -17.10 2.22 -6.41
N GLU A 120 -17.92 3.01 -7.09
CA GLU A 120 -17.55 3.58 -8.38
C GLU A 120 -16.43 4.62 -8.24
N LEU A 121 -16.47 5.46 -7.21
CA LEU A 121 -15.43 6.42 -6.88
C LEU A 121 -14.12 5.70 -6.53
N GLU A 122 -14.15 4.68 -5.69
CA GLU A 122 -12.98 3.86 -5.38
C GLU A 122 -12.40 3.19 -6.63
N LYS A 123 -13.24 2.67 -7.52
CA LYS A 123 -12.80 2.06 -8.77
C LYS A 123 -12.13 3.10 -9.67
N LYS A 124 -12.69 4.31 -9.77
CA LYS A 124 -12.10 5.43 -10.52
C LYS A 124 -10.75 5.85 -9.91
N LEU A 125 -10.69 6.03 -8.60
CA LEU A 125 -9.46 6.37 -7.88
C LEU A 125 -8.38 5.30 -8.05
N LYS A 126 -8.74 4.01 -7.95
CA LYS A 126 -7.81 2.89 -8.20
C LYS A 126 -7.31 2.92 -9.65
N ALA A 127 -8.19 3.15 -10.63
CA ALA A 127 -7.81 3.22 -12.03
C ALA A 127 -6.88 4.43 -12.31
N GLU A 128 -7.18 5.59 -11.74
CA GLU A 128 -6.36 6.80 -11.87
C GLU A 128 -4.99 6.62 -11.22
N LYS A 129 -4.94 6.08 -9.99
CA LYS A 129 -3.68 5.71 -9.32
C LYS A 129 -2.82 4.77 -10.17
N VAL A 130 -3.44 3.79 -10.84
CA VAL A 130 -2.72 2.86 -11.73
C VAL A 130 -2.19 3.58 -12.96
N LYS A 131 -2.97 4.50 -13.56
CA LYS A 131 -2.51 5.31 -14.69
C LYS A 131 -1.35 6.22 -14.30
N SER A 132 -1.48 6.99 -13.22
CA SER A 132 -0.42 7.88 -12.74
C SER A 132 0.86 7.11 -12.37
N LYS A 133 0.74 5.92 -11.76
CA LYS A 133 1.91 5.06 -11.51
C LYS A 133 2.62 4.65 -12.80
N LYS A 134 1.87 4.24 -13.82
CA LYS A 134 2.45 3.89 -15.14
C LYS A 134 3.15 5.08 -15.78
N GLU A 135 2.54 6.26 -15.77
CA GLU A 135 3.13 7.47 -16.33
C GLU A 135 4.42 7.85 -15.57
N ILE A 136 4.42 7.76 -14.24
CA ILE A 136 5.62 8.00 -13.42
C ILE A 136 6.71 6.97 -13.75
N ASP A 137 6.36 5.70 -13.91
CA ASP A 137 7.31 4.64 -14.22
C ASP A 137 7.89 4.80 -15.64
N GLU A 138 7.09 5.23 -16.62
CA GLU A 138 7.55 5.55 -17.98
C GLU A 138 8.47 6.78 -18.00
N ILE A 139 8.17 7.82 -17.23
CA ILE A 139 9.06 8.99 -17.11
C ILE A 139 10.38 8.56 -16.47
N LYS A 140 10.33 7.76 -15.40
CA LYS A 140 11.54 7.23 -14.74
C LYS A 140 12.36 6.35 -15.66
N SER A 141 11.73 5.51 -16.50
CA SER A 141 12.48 4.67 -17.44
C SER A 141 13.20 5.51 -18.49
N LYS A 142 12.53 6.52 -19.05
CA LYS A 142 13.14 7.46 -20.00
C LYS A 142 14.30 8.25 -19.38
N SER A 143 14.13 8.79 -18.18
CA SER A 143 15.21 9.51 -17.48
C SER A 143 16.40 8.60 -17.15
N LYS A 144 16.17 7.32 -16.81
CA LYS A 144 17.25 6.35 -16.61
C LYS A 144 18.01 6.04 -17.89
N GLU A 145 17.29 5.85 -19.00
CA GLU A 145 17.90 5.64 -20.31
C GLU A 145 18.76 6.85 -20.73
N GLU A 146 18.28 8.06 -20.46
CA GLU A 146 19.04 9.29 -20.72
C GLU A 146 20.31 9.40 -19.87
N ILE A 147 20.29 8.93 -18.61
CA ILE A 147 21.49 8.85 -17.75
C ILE A 147 22.49 7.85 -18.34
N ILE A 148 22.04 6.64 -18.68
CA ILE A 148 22.91 5.59 -19.25
C ILE A 148 23.59 6.09 -20.53
N ASN A 149 22.84 6.74 -21.42
CA ASN A 149 23.41 7.30 -22.65
C ASN A 149 24.51 8.34 -22.38
N ARG A 150 24.30 9.20 -21.38
CA ARG A 150 25.32 10.20 -20.98
C ARG A 150 26.51 9.57 -20.25
N GLU A 151 26.31 8.51 -19.48
CA GLU A 151 27.40 7.76 -18.85
C GLU A 151 28.30 7.10 -19.91
N VAL A 152 27.72 6.57 -20.98
CA VAL A 152 28.47 6.04 -22.13
C VAL A 152 29.27 7.15 -22.83
N GLU A 153 28.68 8.33 -23.03
CA GLU A 153 29.37 9.49 -23.62
C GLU A 153 30.55 9.95 -22.74
N ILE A 154 30.35 10.01 -21.43
CA ILE A 154 31.39 10.31 -20.44
C ILE A 154 32.54 9.31 -20.54
N GLU A 155 32.25 8.01 -20.65
CA GLU A 155 33.30 6.99 -20.72
C GLU A 155 34.10 7.06 -22.02
N ASN A 156 33.42 7.30 -23.14
CA ASN A 156 34.08 7.52 -24.44
C ASN A 156 35.00 8.76 -24.40
N LEU A 157 34.55 9.86 -23.80
CA LEU A 157 35.37 11.07 -23.65
C LEU A 157 36.59 10.84 -22.75
N LYS A 158 36.45 10.08 -21.65
CA LYS A 158 37.60 9.72 -20.80
C LYS A 158 38.63 8.88 -21.57
N ILE A 159 38.18 7.94 -22.40
CA ILE A 159 39.08 7.14 -23.24
C ILE A 159 39.82 8.04 -24.23
N HIS A 160 39.12 8.98 -24.87
CA HIS A 160 39.73 9.94 -25.80
C HIS A 160 40.77 10.82 -25.11
N ILE A 161 40.40 11.44 -23.98
CA ILE A 161 41.32 12.26 -23.16
C ILE A 161 42.58 11.46 -22.81
N LYS A 162 42.44 10.23 -22.32
CA LYS A 162 43.59 9.37 -21.99
C LYS A 162 44.47 9.06 -23.21
N SER A 163 43.87 8.89 -24.39
CA SER A 163 44.62 8.69 -25.62
C SER A 163 45.40 9.95 -26.03
N VAL A 164 44.80 11.13 -25.88
CA VAL A 164 45.47 12.41 -26.21
C VAL A 164 46.55 12.73 -25.18
N GLU A 165 46.32 12.45 -23.89
CA GLU A 165 47.32 12.57 -22.82
C GLU A 165 48.55 11.69 -23.07
N ASN A 166 48.37 10.46 -23.56
CA ASN A 166 49.50 9.60 -23.94
C ASN A 166 50.32 10.21 -25.10
N LYS A 167 49.65 10.74 -26.12
CA LYS A 167 50.32 11.42 -27.25
C LYS A 167 51.03 12.71 -26.79
N LEU A 168 50.43 13.43 -25.86
CA LEU A 168 51.03 14.61 -25.25
C LEU A 168 52.33 14.25 -24.52
N ALA A 169 52.33 13.18 -23.73
CA ALA A 169 53.54 12.69 -23.06
C ALA A 169 54.63 12.29 -24.06
N GLU A 170 54.27 11.66 -25.17
CA GLU A 170 55.21 11.33 -26.25
C GLU A 170 55.80 12.59 -26.92
N ALA A 171 54.97 13.58 -27.26
CA ALA A 171 55.41 14.86 -27.85
C ALA A 171 56.33 15.65 -26.90
N GLU A 172 56.04 15.63 -25.60
CA GLU A 172 56.88 16.23 -24.56
C GLU A 172 58.24 15.54 -24.44
N THR A 173 58.31 14.22 -24.62
CA THR A 173 59.60 13.49 -24.64
C THR A 173 60.44 13.75 -25.89
N GLN A 174 59.79 14.17 -26.99
CA GLN A 174 60.43 14.47 -28.26
C GLN A 174 60.79 15.96 -28.43
N ASP A 175 60.55 16.78 -27.40
CA ASP A 175 60.78 18.23 -27.37
C ASP A 175 60.02 18.99 -28.48
N ASN A 176 58.90 18.43 -28.95
CA ASN A 176 58.05 19.03 -29.98
C ASN A 176 57.02 19.98 -29.35
N ASN A 177 57.47 21.20 -29.03
CA ASN A 177 56.71 22.15 -28.23
C ASN A 177 55.39 22.62 -28.89
N GLU A 178 55.35 22.74 -30.22
CA GLU A 178 54.13 23.14 -30.95
C GLU A 178 53.04 22.05 -30.93
N GLU A 179 53.44 20.78 -31.07
CA GLU A 179 52.50 19.65 -31.02
C GLU A 179 51.99 19.40 -29.59
N ALA A 180 52.86 19.58 -28.59
CA ALA A 180 52.47 19.51 -27.19
C ALA A 180 51.47 20.60 -26.78
N GLU A 181 51.61 21.83 -27.30
CA GLU A 181 50.68 22.93 -27.01
C GLU A 181 49.29 22.67 -27.63
N SER A 182 49.22 22.20 -28.88
CA SER A 182 47.97 21.81 -29.55
C SER A 182 47.24 20.67 -28.83
N LEU A 183 47.97 19.62 -28.43
CA LEU A 183 47.39 18.48 -27.69
C LEU A 183 46.90 18.89 -26.29
N ARG A 184 47.56 19.86 -25.64
CA ARG A 184 47.11 20.42 -24.36
C ARG A 184 45.81 21.19 -24.49
N GLU A 185 45.63 21.96 -25.57
CA GLU A 185 44.37 22.64 -25.86
C GLU A 185 43.22 21.64 -26.08
N GLU A 186 43.45 20.57 -26.86
CA GLU A 186 42.46 19.52 -27.10
C GLU A 186 42.06 18.79 -25.79
N VAL A 187 43.04 18.45 -24.94
CA VAL A 187 42.77 17.85 -23.62
C VAL A 187 41.93 18.79 -22.76
N ASN A 188 42.25 20.09 -22.75
CA ASN A 188 41.51 21.06 -21.94
C ASN A 188 40.07 21.23 -22.45
N GLU A 189 39.86 21.32 -23.77
CA GLU A 189 38.54 21.38 -24.38
C GLU A 189 37.69 20.15 -23.99
N LYS A 190 38.23 18.93 -24.20
CA LYS A 190 37.51 17.70 -23.88
C LYS A 190 37.29 17.50 -22.37
N ALA A 191 38.20 17.98 -21.53
CA ALA A 191 38.01 17.98 -20.09
C ALA A 191 36.90 18.95 -19.64
N THR A 192 36.68 20.06 -20.35
CA THR A 192 35.54 20.96 -20.07
C THR A 192 34.20 20.32 -20.48
N GLU A 193 34.13 19.65 -21.63
CA GLU A 193 32.96 18.88 -22.07
C GLU A 193 32.61 17.78 -21.06
N LEU A 194 33.61 17.02 -20.60
CA LEU A 194 33.46 15.97 -19.59
C LEU A 194 32.87 16.51 -18.27
N LYS A 195 33.40 17.65 -17.78
CA LYS A 195 32.89 18.29 -16.56
C LYS A 195 31.42 18.71 -16.71
N ALA A 196 31.04 19.27 -17.87
CA ALA A 196 29.67 19.68 -18.14
C ALA A 196 28.69 18.48 -18.14
N LEU A 197 29.08 17.36 -18.76
CA LEU A 197 28.26 16.14 -18.76
C LEU A 197 28.11 15.52 -17.37
N LEU A 198 29.18 15.52 -16.56
CA LEU A 198 29.12 15.02 -15.18
C LEU A 198 28.15 15.82 -14.30
N VAL A 199 28.12 17.15 -14.46
CA VAL A 199 27.14 18.01 -13.76
C VAL A 199 25.72 17.65 -14.19
N LYS A 200 25.49 17.49 -15.50
CA LYS A 200 24.16 17.17 -16.05
C LYS A 200 23.65 15.79 -15.59
N VAL A 201 24.51 14.77 -15.55
CA VAL A 201 24.17 13.46 -14.99
C VAL A 201 23.84 13.57 -13.50
N SER A 202 24.65 14.32 -12.73
CA SER A 202 24.39 14.55 -11.31
C SER A 202 23.04 15.23 -11.05
N GLU A 203 22.64 16.18 -11.90
CA GLU A 203 21.34 16.86 -11.82
C GLU A 203 20.19 15.90 -12.11
N LEU A 204 20.28 15.11 -13.18
CA LEU A 204 19.26 14.12 -13.55
C LEU A 204 19.10 13.04 -12.49
N GLU A 205 20.20 12.57 -11.89
CA GLU A 205 20.16 11.65 -10.76
C GLU A 205 19.48 12.27 -9.53
N LYS A 206 19.75 13.56 -9.26
CA LYS A 206 19.08 14.29 -8.18
C LYS A 206 17.60 14.44 -8.46
N GLU A 207 17.18 14.70 -9.70
CA GLU A 207 15.77 14.75 -10.09
C GLU A 207 15.09 13.39 -9.98
N LEU A 208 15.77 12.29 -10.29
CA LEU A 208 15.29 10.93 -10.06
C LEU A 208 15.17 10.57 -8.57
N LYS A 209 16.07 11.12 -7.73
CA LYS A 209 16.06 10.94 -6.26
C LYS A 209 15.07 11.88 -5.55
N LYS A 210 14.78 13.05 -6.12
CA LYS A 210 13.71 13.96 -5.68
C LYS A 210 12.37 13.28 -6.03
N LYS A 211 11.71 12.76 -5.01
CA LYS A 211 10.44 12.02 -5.14
C LYS A 211 9.44 12.79 -6.02
N PRO A 212 8.84 12.16 -7.05
CA PRO A 212 7.49 12.49 -7.46
C PRO A 212 6.55 12.09 -6.30
N ILE A 213 5.62 12.99 -6.01
CA ILE A 213 4.56 12.98 -5.00
C ILE A 213 4.13 11.57 -4.54
N GLU A 214 4.00 11.43 -3.23
CA GLU A 214 3.50 10.25 -2.51
C GLU A 214 2.24 9.67 -3.16
N VAL A 215 2.38 8.52 -3.82
CA VAL A 215 1.27 7.58 -3.95
C VAL A 215 1.42 6.62 -2.79
N ILE A 216 0.65 6.88 -1.75
CA ILE A 216 0.43 6.04 -0.57
C ILE A 216 0.37 4.57 -1.01
N ALA A 217 1.41 3.82 -0.66
CA ALA A 217 1.43 2.37 -0.73
C ALA A 217 0.94 1.87 0.63
N GLU A 218 -0.16 1.12 0.63
CA GLU A 218 -0.67 0.44 1.81
C GLU A 218 0.34 -0.61 2.28
N ILE A 219 1.12 -0.21 3.28
CA ILE A 219 1.72 -1.07 4.29
C ILE A 219 0.55 -1.82 5.02
N PRO A 220 0.70 -3.11 5.40
CA PRO A 220 -0.31 -3.84 6.16
C PRO A 220 -0.80 -3.07 7.39
N GLU A 221 -2.12 -2.99 7.60
CA GLU A 221 -2.76 -2.11 8.59
C GLU A 221 -2.29 -2.30 10.03
N GLU A 222 -1.90 -3.52 10.42
CA GLU A 222 -1.36 -3.80 11.76
C GLU A 222 -0.01 -3.14 11.99
N THR A 223 0.93 -3.28 11.03
CA THR A 223 2.22 -2.59 11.10
C THR A 223 2.10 -1.09 10.90
N LYS A 224 1.08 -0.61 10.18
CA LYS A 224 0.79 0.82 10.10
C LYS A 224 0.33 1.36 11.43
N LYS A 225 -0.64 0.74 12.11
CA LYS A 225 -1.15 1.25 13.39
C LYS A 225 -0.06 1.36 14.45
N GLU A 226 0.84 0.38 14.56
CA GLU A 226 1.99 0.48 15.48
C GLU A 226 3.01 1.56 15.06
N LEU A 227 3.31 1.70 13.76
CA LEU A 227 4.19 2.76 13.24
C LEU A 227 3.55 4.15 13.28
N GLU A 228 2.23 4.25 13.12
CA GLU A 228 1.42 5.46 13.18
C GLU A 228 1.28 5.89 14.64
N GLU A 229 1.08 4.97 15.58
CA GLU A 229 1.14 5.23 17.02
C GLU A 229 2.53 5.68 17.47
N LEU A 230 3.60 5.06 16.96
CA LEU A 230 4.97 5.52 17.19
C LEU A 230 5.26 6.87 16.52
N ARG A 231 4.71 7.13 15.32
CA ARG A 231 4.78 8.44 14.64
C ARG A 231 3.94 9.52 15.31
N ILE A 232 2.80 9.18 15.90
CA ILE A 232 1.95 10.10 16.66
C ILE A 232 2.62 10.41 17.99
N LYS A 233 3.22 9.42 18.68
CA LYS A 233 4.06 9.67 19.86
C LYS A 233 5.30 10.50 19.53
N ALA A 234 5.93 10.29 18.37
CA ALA A 234 7.09 11.07 17.94
C ALA A 234 6.73 12.49 17.43
N SER A 235 5.55 12.68 16.84
CA SER A 235 5.09 13.98 16.34
C SER A 235 4.39 14.85 17.40
N GLN A 236 3.85 14.25 18.48
CA GLN A 236 3.34 14.99 19.64
C GLN A 236 4.45 15.60 20.51
N VAL A 237 5.72 15.19 20.32
CA VAL A 237 6.88 15.88 20.89
C VAL A 237 7.52 16.74 19.80
N THR A 238 6.83 17.81 19.41
CA THR A 238 7.51 18.85 18.63
C THR A 238 8.42 19.66 19.56
N SER A 239 9.64 19.91 19.06
CA SER A 239 10.71 20.76 19.62
C SER A 239 11.45 20.27 20.87
N GLY A 240 12.61 19.63 20.68
CA GLY A 240 13.70 19.72 21.65
C GLY A 240 14.68 18.56 21.76
N ASN A 241 14.34 17.34 21.32
CA ASN A 241 15.17 16.17 21.62
C ASN A 241 15.90 15.63 20.37
N GLU A 242 17.06 16.22 20.06
CA GLU A 242 17.97 15.82 18.96
C GLU A 242 18.16 14.29 18.82
N PRO A 243 18.27 13.49 19.90
CA PRO A 243 18.41 12.03 19.78
C PRO A 243 17.18 11.35 19.17
N VAL A 244 15.97 11.84 19.42
CA VAL A 244 14.72 11.25 18.93
C VAL A 244 14.53 11.52 17.44
N VAL A 245 14.90 12.74 17.00
CA VAL A 245 14.90 13.10 15.58
C VAL A 245 15.95 12.30 14.82
N LYS A 246 17.17 12.17 15.36
CA LYS A 246 18.22 11.32 14.77
C LYS A 246 17.80 9.86 14.69
N PHE A 247 17.17 9.33 15.74
CA PHE A 247 16.62 7.97 15.73
C PHE A 247 15.59 7.77 14.61
N SER A 248 14.65 8.71 14.45
CA SER A 248 13.65 8.64 13.38
C SER A 248 14.29 8.61 11.99
N ILE A 249 15.34 9.41 11.77
CA ILE A 249 16.06 9.44 10.50
C ILE A 249 16.78 8.10 10.25
N TYR A 250 17.57 7.62 11.21
CA TYR A 250 18.29 6.36 11.05
C TYR A 250 17.36 5.16 10.92
N PHE A 251 16.23 5.16 11.63
CA PHE A 251 15.24 4.11 11.52
C PHE A 251 14.58 4.09 10.13
N GLU A 252 14.22 5.25 9.60
CA GLU A 252 13.67 5.35 8.24
C GLU A 252 14.69 4.90 7.17
N GLU A 253 15.98 5.21 7.35
CA GLU A 253 17.07 4.72 6.49
C GLU A 253 17.21 3.20 6.54
N ILE A 254 17.22 2.59 7.73
CA ILE A 254 17.31 1.13 7.90
C ILE A 254 16.12 0.44 7.24
N VAL A 255 14.90 0.94 7.44
CA VAL A 255 13.68 0.37 6.83
C VAL A 255 13.74 0.45 5.31
N LYS A 256 14.24 1.56 4.77
CA LYS A 256 14.43 1.75 3.32
C LYS A 256 15.44 0.76 2.75
N ASP A 257 16.60 0.63 3.39
CA ASP A 257 17.67 -0.24 2.91
C ASP A 257 17.28 -1.71 3.03
N PHE A 258 16.57 -2.08 4.09
CA PHE A 258 16.03 -3.43 4.26
C PHE A 258 15.04 -3.82 3.15
N LYS A 259 14.14 -2.90 2.76
CA LYS A 259 13.26 -3.09 1.59
C LYS A 259 14.06 -3.25 0.29
N GLY A 260 15.15 -2.50 0.15
CA GLY A 260 16.09 -2.62 -0.97
C GLY A 260 16.71 -4.02 -1.04
N ILE A 261 17.19 -4.53 0.10
CA ILE A 261 17.77 -5.87 0.23
C ILE A 261 16.76 -6.95 -0.15
N LEU A 262 15.52 -6.88 0.37
CA LEU A 262 14.47 -7.85 0.02
C LEU A 262 14.14 -7.83 -1.48
N SER A 263 14.13 -6.64 -2.09
CA SER A 263 13.88 -6.48 -3.52
C SER A 263 15.01 -7.03 -4.39
N ALA A 264 16.27 -6.85 -3.95
CA ALA A 264 17.42 -7.45 -4.64
C ALA A 264 17.41 -8.97 -4.52
N LEU A 265 17.06 -9.50 -3.35
CA LEU A 265 17.00 -10.93 -3.08
C LEU A 265 15.91 -11.64 -3.90
N ALA A 266 14.79 -10.96 -4.15
CA ALA A 266 13.71 -11.46 -5.01
C ALA A 266 14.13 -11.57 -6.49
N LYS A 267 15.18 -10.85 -6.92
CA LYS A 267 15.69 -10.85 -8.30
C LYS A 267 16.83 -11.85 -8.53
N ILE A 268 17.28 -12.56 -7.51
CA ILE A 268 18.32 -13.59 -7.64
C ILE A 268 17.65 -14.88 -8.12
N GLU A 269 17.95 -15.27 -9.37
CA GLU A 269 17.38 -16.47 -10.00
C GLU A 269 18.02 -17.78 -9.49
N ASN A 270 19.26 -17.73 -9.02
CA ASN A 270 19.95 -18.89 -8.46
C ASN A 270 19.44 -19.21 -7.05
N SER A 271 18.82 -20.39 -6.91
CA SER A 271 18.22 -20.89 -5.65
C SER A 271 19.25 -21.05 -4.52
N GLU A 272 20.47 -21.51 -4.81
CA GLU A 272 21.52 -21.67 -3.79
C GLU A 272 22.02 -20.32 -3.24
N ASP A 273 22.21 -19.35 -4.13
CA ASP A 273 22.60 -17.99 -3.75
C ASP A 273 21.49 -17.31 -2.95
N GLN A 274 20.22 -17.50 -3.34
CA GLN A 274 19.09 -16.94 -2.62
C GLN A 274 18.99 -17.49 -1.18
N VAL A 275 19.24 -18.79 -0.98
CA VAL A 275 19.28 -19.41 0.35
C VAL A 275 20.45 -18.88 1.18
N LYS A 276 21.64 -18.74 0.57
CA LYS A 276 22.84 -18.20 1.21
C LYS A 276 22.64 -16.76 1.68
N TYR A 277 22.08 -15.88 0.85
CA TYR A 277 21.83 -14.49 1.21
C TYR A 277 20.68 -14.32 2.21
N LYS A 278 19.62 -15.16 2.14
CA LYS A 278 18.58 -15.21 3.18
C LYS A 278 19.15 -15.60 4.55
N SER A 279 20.03 -16.60 4.58
CA SER A 279 20.76 -17.03 5.78
C SER A 279 21.61 -15.89 6.36
N ALA A 280 22.36 -15.18 5.52
CA ALA A 280 23.18 -14.05 5.94
C ALA A 280 22.36 -12.89 6.53
N ILE A 281 21.21 -12.57 5.93
CA ILE A 281 20.29 -11.54 6.46
C ILE A 281 19.72 -11.95 7.82
N ARG A 282 19.30 -13.22 7.96
CA ARG A 282 18.79 -13.72 9.25
C ARG A 282 19.85 -13.64 10.35
N ALA A 283 21.08 -14.08 10.07
CA ALA A 283 22.19 -13.99 11.01
C ALA A 283 22.54 -12.54 11.40
N LEU A 284 22.38 -11.59 10.46
CA LEU A 284 22.57 -10.17 10.74
C LEU A 284 21.47 -9.62 11.67
N ILE A 285 20.20 -9.98 11.41
CA ILE A 285 19.07 -9.58 12.27
C ILE A 285 19.24 -10.14 13.67
N GLU A 286 19.63 -11.41 13.80
CA GLU A 286 19.86 -12.07 15.09
C GLU A 286 20.97 -11.34 15.88
N LYS A 287 22.10 -11.02 15.24
CA LYS A 287 23.16 -10.21 15.85
C LYS A 287 22.75 -8.78 16.21
N MET A 288 21.82 -8.18 15.46
CA MET A 288 21.27 -6.86 15.81
C MET A 288 20.33 -6.98 17.03
N SER A 289 19.55 -8.05 17.11
CA SER A 289 18.66 -8.31 18.24
C SER A 289 19.40 -8.61 19.55
N GLU A 290 20.63 -9.15 19.47
CA GLU A 290 21.48 -9.33 20.66
C GLU A 290 22.00 -8.01 21.25
N LYS A 291 21.96 -6.91 20.48
CA LYS A 291 22.52 -5.61 20.86
C LYS A 291 21.48 -4.56 21.28
N ILE A 292 20.20 -4.91 21.18
CA ILE A 292 19.05 -4.07 21.55
C ILE A 292 18.36 -4.72 22.73
#